data_AF-A0A818I571-F1
#
_entry.id   AF-A0A818I571-F1
#
_cell.length_a   1.000
_cell.length_b   1.000
_cell.length_c   1.000
_cell.angle_alpha   90.00
_cell.angle_beta   90.00
_cell.angle_gamma   90.00
#
_symmetry.space_group_name_H-M   'P 1'
#
loop_
_entity.id
_entity.type
_entity.pdbx_description
1 polymer ?
#
loop_
_entity_poly.entity_id
_entity_poly.type
_entity_poly.pdbx_seq_one_letter_code
_entity_poly.pdbx_strand_id
1 'polypeptide(L)'
;MENLPLLPGNRFSDVTRTNFIVPRTLSFKNGHRIIRVPRFGIGQTYKPDTCLTEEERQLLDNFQPELIYGKVRVQEPRKFIPANLFYDKKILRFYGYFKQIIHESPLESYRIRQVIIYYYLEDDTIAIYEIPYKNSALNQGMRIRRHRISKNNQNEPYNWRDLNLRQNLIIYGTIYRICDCDQFTREWLESEGIELQCSESIPSDPYMLKLMEKNLNKLKDILIEEKVIDKKMDGKILRFYAMFNSQDHFRKFIIHVYLIDNTIEIREIHRNNNGYDPLPIYLHRQLVPKDSTYNIKSFVNLFLDQREQNKINYLKANDFILGEHITIFNRVFFLYDCDKFTRDFCQFDINRLPSISPHNEDKTKNVGRKSKENEQRVLRYEAILESSNENDCCRRFLIVYRLADDFISVYEKPIDGYGCLTRKFLERVRIPKPDSHPDAPIYYQPNDFYIGAHVEFYKHRFKIINADRFVSKFIEENQEQFSQHVIDSFRKHVCSTESKKSN
;
A
#
# COMPACT_ATOMS: atom_id res chain seq x y z
N MET A 1 -64.70 -75.98 -29.67
CA MET A 1 -65.68 -74.90 -29.93
C MET A 1 -65.02 -73.52 -29.82
N GLU A 2 -63.76 -73.36 -30.20
CA GLU A 2 -62.99 -72.17 -29.76
C GLU A 2 -62.99 -70.98 -30.73
N ASN A 3 -63.75 -71.02 -31.83
CA ASN A 3 -63.78 -69.92 -32.81
C ASN A 3 -65.20 -69.59 -33.30
N LEU A 4 -66.19 -69.56 -32.40
CA LEU A 4 -67.54 -69.08 -32.73
C LEU A 4 -67.69 -67.60 -32.32
N PRO A 5 -68.27 -66.74 -33.19
CA PRO A 5 -68.48 -65.34 -32.85
C PRO A 5 -69.56 -65.20 -31.76
N LEU A 6 -69.33 -64.28 -30.81
CA LEU A 6 -70.19 -63.98 -29.66
C LEU A 6 -71.45 -63.18 -30.05
N LEU A 7 -72.11 -63.57 -31.14
CA LEU A 7 -73.38 -63.00 -31.58
C LEU A 7 -74.56 -63.64 -30.81
N PRO A 8 -75.69 -62.92 -30.65
CA PRO A 8 -76.91 -63.50 -30.10
C PRO A 8 -77.33 -64.74 -30.91
N GLY A 9 -77.52 -65.88 -30.26
CA GLY A 9 -77.85 -67.17 -30.90
C GLY A 9 -76.74 -68.22 -30.83
N ASN A 10 -75.47 -67.82 -30.78
CA ASN A 10 -74.32 -68.73 -30.70
C ASN A 10 -73.88 -69.01 -29.25
N ARG A 11 -74.82 -69.03 -28.30
CA ARG A 11 -74.56 -69.31 -26.87
C ARG A 11 -75.31 -70.55 -26.41
N PHE A 12 -74.58 -71.54 -25.91
CA PHE A 12 -75.15 -72.74 -25.32
C PHE A 12 -75.20 -72.58 -23.80
N SER A 13 -76.40 -72.57 -23.23
CA SER A 13 -76.61 -72.59 -21.77
C SER A 13 -76.53 -74.02 -21.27
N ASP A 14 -75.61 -74.29 -20.33
CA ASP A 14 -75.51 -75.59 -19.68
C ASP A 14 -76.62 -75.75 -18.62
N VAL A 15 -77.61 -76.59 -18.92
CA VAL A 15 -78.81 -76.84 -18.09
C VAL A 15 -78.50 -77.68 -16.85
N THR A 16 -77.31 -78.27 -16.76
CA THR A 16 -76.89 -79.10 -15.62
C THR A 16 -76.28 -78.30 -14.46
N ARG A 17 -76.09 -76.98 -14.64
CA ARG A 17 -75.54 -76.10 -13.60
C ARG A 17 -76.54 -75.88 -12.48
N THR A 18 -76.17 -76.34 -11.28
CA THR A 18 -76.99 -76.19 -10.06
C THR A 18 -76.47 -75.11 -9.11
N ASN A 19 -75.20 -74.72 -9.24
CA ASN A 19 -74.56 -73.74 -8.37
C ASN A 19 -74.36 -72.40 -9.09
N PHE A 20 -74.97 -71.33 -8.56
CA PHE A 20 -74.90 -69.97 -9.09
C PHE A 20 -74.30 -68.97 -8.11
N ILE A 21 -73.56 -69.44 -7.10
CA ILE A 21 -72.94 -68.57 -6.11
C ILE A 21 -71.99 -67.59 -6.80
N VAL A 22 -72.23 -66.30 -6.56
CA VAL A 22 -71.41 -65.21 -7.06
C VAL A 22 -70.30 -64.94 -6.05
N PRO A 23 -69.02 -64.95 -6.46
CA PRO A 23 -67.93 -64.65 -5.55
C PRO A 23 -68.02 -63.20 -5.07
N ARG A 24 -67.80 -62.99 -3.77
CA ARG A 24 -67.80 -61.65 -3.17
C ARG A 24 -66.49 -60.92 -3.50
N THR A 25 -66.47 -60.27 -4.65
CA THR A 25 -65.32 -59.51 -5.17
C THR A 25 -65.25 -58.09 -4.63
N LEU A 26 -66.36 -57.52 -4.16
CA LEU A 26 -66.42 -56.17 -3.60
C LEU A 26 -66.73 -56.24 -2.10
N SER A 27 -65.94 -55.55 -1.29
CA SER A 27 -66.15 -55.48 0.16
C SER A 27 -65.68 -54.14 0.72
N PHE A 28 -66.16 -53.76 1.89
CA PHE A 28 -65.62 -52.63 2.65
C PHE A 28 -64.92 -53.14 3.90
N LYS A 29 -63.76 -52.58 4.23
CA LYS A 29 -63.06 -52.81 5.50
C LYS A 29 -62.59 -51.46 6.03
N ASN A 30 -62.98 -51.14 7.27
CA ASN A 30 -62.60 -49.89 7.95
C ASN A 30 -62.85 -48.63 7.11
N GLY A 31 -64.03 -48.54 6.46
CA GLY A 31 -64.41 -47.38 5.64
C GLY A 31 -63.85 -47.36 4.22
N HIS A 32 -62.91 -48.24 3.87
CA HIS A 32 -62.32 -48.30 2.53
C HIS A 32 -62.89 -49.44 1.68
N ARG A 33 -63.13 -49.16 0.39
CA ARG A 33 -63.57 -50.16 -0.60
C ARG A 33 -62.38 -51.06 -0.98
N ILE A 34 -62.54 -52.35 -0.81
CA ILE A 34 -61.58 -53.40 -1.17
C ILE A 34 -62.16 -54.26 -2.29
N ILE A 35 -61.41 -54.39 -3.38
CA ILE A 35 -61.71 -55.28 -4.51
C ILE A 35 -60.84 -56.55 -4.37
N ARG A 36 -61.46 -57.72 -4.37
CA ARG A 36 -60.79 -59.03 -4.35
C ARG A 36 -60.97 -59.70 -5.72
N VAL A 37 -59.86 -60.16 -6.30
CA VAL A 37 -59.90 -60.93 -7.55
C VAL A 37 -60.42 -62.35 -7.24
N PRO A 38 -61.52 -62.81 -7.85
CA PRO A 38 -62.08 -64.11 -7.56
C PRO A 38 -61.24 -65.21 -8.22
N ARG A 39 -60.83 -66.23 -7.47
CA ARG A 39 -60.11 -67.40 -8.01
C ARG A 39 -61.00 -68.33 -8.84
N PHE A 40 -62.31 -68.23 -8.65
CA PHE A 40 -63.31 -69.07 -9.31
C PHE A 40 -64.39 -68.20 -9.94
N GLY A 41 -64.93 -68.63 -11.09
CA GLY A 41 -66.09 -68.01 -11.71
C GLY A 41 -67.37 -68.26 -10.91
N ILE A 42 -68.49 -67.79 -11.47
CA ILE A 42 -69.83 -68.06 -10.94
C ILE A 42 -70.02 -69.60 -10.90
N GLY A 43 -70.49 -70.11 -9.77
CA GLY A 43 -70.74 -71.54 -9.59
C GLY A 43 -69.50 -72.40 -9.35
N GLN A 44 -68.41 -71.82 -8.82
CA GLN A 44 -67.12 -72.49 -8.58
C GLN A 44 -66.44 -73.07 -9.83
N THR A 45 -66.81 -72.59 -11.02
CA THR A 45 -66.14 -72.98 -12.26
C THR A 45 -64.69 -72.47 -12.24
N TYR A 46 -63.72 -73.37 -12.49
CA TYR A 46 -62.32 -73.00 -12.57
C TYR A 46 -62.11 -72.08 -13.78
N LYS A 47 -61.65 -70.85 -13.54
CA LYS A 47 -61.29 -69.90 -14.58
C LYS A 47 -59.76 -69.86 -14.69
N PRO A 48 -59.15 -70.45 -15.73
CA PRO A 48 -57.70 -70.46 -15.89
C PRO A 48 -57.11 -69.04 -16.10
N ASP A 49 -57.91 -68.08 -16.59
CA ASP A 49 -57.42 -66.76 -17.01
C ASP A 49 -57.22 -65.73 -15.88
N THR A 50 -57.10 -66.16 -14.62
CA THR A 50 -56.95 -65.22 -13.48
C THR A 50 -55.73 -65.47 -12.59
N CYS A 51 -54.97 -66.53 -12.84
CA CYS A 51 -53.70 -66.78 -12.17
C CYS A 51 -52.62 -66.92 -13.24
N LEU A 52 -51.74 -65.92 -13.31
CA LEU A 52 -50.53 -65.98 -14.14
C LEU A 52 -49.76 -67.27 -13.80
N THR A 53 -49.33 -68.00 -14.83
CA THR A 53 -48.41 -69.14 -14.66
C THR A 53 -47.11 -68.70 -13.98
N GLU A 54 -46.36 -69.63 -13.39
CA GLU A 54 -45.13 -69.31 -12.67
C GLU A 54 -44.08 -68.64 -13.60
N GLU A 55 -44.09 -69.02 -14.87
CA GLU A 55 -43.29 -68.41 -15.93
C GLU A 55 -43.77 -66.99 -16.30
N GLU A 56 -45.08 -66.78 -16.40
CA GLU A 56 -45.65 -65.43 -16.64
C GLU A 56 -45.45 -64.49 -15.44
N ARG A 57 -45.45 -65.02 -14.21
CA ARG A 57 -45.09 -64.28 -12.99
C ARG A 57 -43.63 -63.85 -13.00
N GLN A 58 -42.71 -64.76 -13.35
CA GLN A 58 -41.29 -64.43 -13.50
C GLN A 58 -41.06 -63.42 -14.62
N LEU A 59 -41.81 -63.52 -15.73
CA LEU A 59 -41.77 -62.54 -16.80
C LEU A 59 -42.26 -61.17 -16.35
N LEU A 60 -43.30 -61.08 -15.53
CA LEU A 60 -43.80 -59.82 -14.94
C LEU A 60 -42.89 -59.24 -13.86
N ASP A 61 -42.29 -60.07 -13.01
CA ASP A 61 -41.30 -59.63 -12.02
C ASP A 61 -40.04 -59.08 -12.71
N ASN A 62 -39.69 -59.62 -13.89
CA ASN A 62 -38.62 -59.13 -14.74
C ASN A 62 -39.07 -58.07 -15.76
N PHE A 63 -40.38 -57.78 -15.87
CA PHE A 63 -40.89 -56.77 -16.78
C PHE A 63 -40.73 -55.40 -16.14
N GLN A 64 -39.62 -54.73 -16.44
CA GLN A 64 -39.56 -53.28 -16.32
C GLN A 64 -40.18 -52.69 -17.59
N PRO A 65 -41.41 -52.14 -17.55
CA PRO A 65 -41.91 -51.34 -18.65
C PRO A 65 -41.12 -50.02 -18.64
N GLU A 66 -39.92 -50.03 -19.21
CA GLU A 66 -39.36 -48.83 -19.77
C GLU A 66 -40.26 -48.47 -20.96
N LEU A 67 -41.29 -47.68 -20.66
CA LEU A 67 -42.07 -46.96 -21.65
C LEU A 67 -41.09 -46.41 -22.71
N ILE A 68 -41.41 -46.59 -23.99
CA ILE A 68 -40.70 -45.96 -25.13
C ILE A 68 -40.55 -44.44 -24.92
N TYR A 69 -41.39 -43.86 -24.05
CA TYR A 69 -41.20 -42.56 -23.40
C TYR A 69 -41.05 -42.82 -21.90
N GLY A 70 -39.80 -42.93 -21.40
CA GLY A 70 -39.49 -43.41 -20.04
C GLY A 70 -40.36 -42.85 -18.90
N LYS A 71 -40.39 -43.55 -17.75
CA LYS A 71 -41.16 -43.16 -16.54
C LYS A 71 -41.30 -41.64 -16.45
N VAL A 72 -42.54 -41.12 -16.48
CA VAL A 72 -42.80 -39.70 -16.19
C VAL A 72 -42.04 -39.41 -14.91
N ARG A 73 -40.97 -38.62 -15.01
CA ARG A 73 -40.22 -38.18 -13.84
C ARG A 73 -41.22 -37.41 -13.00
N VAL A 74 -41.78 -38.06 -11.99
CA VAL A 74 -42.50 -37.37 -10.92
C VAL A 74 -41.44 -36.46 -10.35
N GLN A 75 -41.49 -35.18 -10.71
CA GLN A 75 -40.59 -34.20 -10.12
C GLN A 75 -40.86 -34.29 -8.63
N GLU A 76 -39.83 -34.64 -7.86
CA GLU A 76 -39.94 -34.59 -6.40
C GLU A 76 -40.53 -33.23 -6.04
N PRO A 77 -41.57 -33.17 -5.20
CA PRO A 77 -42.16 -31.89 -4.81
C PRO A 77 -41.02 -31.02 -4.30
N ARG A 78 -40.81 -29.88 -4.95
CA ARG A 78 -39.70 -28.98 -4.62
C ARG A 78 -39.79 -28.69 -3.13
N LYS A 79 -38.72 -28.96 -2.39
CA LYS A 79 -38.64 -28.62 -0.98
C LYS A 79 -38.96 -27.13 -0.84
N PHE A 80 -39.98 -26.79 -0.06
CA PHE A 80 -40.34 -25.39 0.19
C PHE A 80 -39.19 -24.74 0.97
N ILE A 81 -38.55 -23.75 0.35
CA ILE A 81 -37.51 -22.94 0.96
C ILE A 81 -38.13 -21.55 1.18
N PRO A 82 -38.17 -21.04 2.43
CA PRO A 82 -38.70 -19.71 2.69
C PRO A 82 -37.84 -18.64 2.01
N ALA A 83 -38.46 -17.53 1.60
CA ALA A 83 -37.81 -16.46 0.84
C ALA A 83 -36.54 -15.94 1.52
N ASN A 84 -36.57 -15.72 2.84
CA ASN A 84 -35.41 -15.24 3.60
C ASN A 84 -34.20 -16.19 3.48
N LEU A 85 -34.45 -17.51 3.45
CA LEU A 85 -33.38 -18.50 3.30
C LEU A 85 -32.93 -18.64 1.84
N PHE A 86 -33.84 -18.46 0.88
CA PHE A 86 -33.54 -18.53 -0.54
C PHE A 86 -32.72 -17.33 -1.03
N TYR A 87 -32.97 -16.16 -0.46
CA TYR A 87 -32.31 -14.89 -0.77
C TYR A 87 -31.25 -14.47 0.24
N ASP A 88 -30.88 -15.36 1.18
CA ASP A 88 -29.83 -15.08 2.17
C ASP A 88 -28.54 -14.62 1.46
N LYS A 89 -27.99 -13.50 1.92
CA LYS A 89 -26.78 -12.82 1.38
C LYS A 89 -26.84 -12.40 -0.09
N LYS A 90 -28.00 -12.48 -0.75
CA LYS A 90 -28.17 -11.92 -2.10
C LYS A 90 -28.56 -10.44 -1.98
N ILE A 91 -27.67 -9.58 -2.47
CA ILE A 91 -27.79 -8.12 -2.35
C ILE A 91 -27.65 -7.53 -3.73
N LEU A 92 -28.57 -6.65 -4.11
CA LEU A 92 -28.43 -5.86 -5.31
C LEU A 92 -27.68 -4.56 -4.99
N ARG A 93 -26.56 -4.34 -5.68
CA ARG A 93 -25.70 -3.17 -5.56
C ARG A 93 -25.81 -2.29 -6.81
N PHE A 94 -26.22 -1.05 -6.61
CA PHE A 94 -26.28 -0.01 -7.65
C PHE A 94 -25.32 1.14 -7.32
N TYR A 95 -24.79 1.76 -8.36
CA TYR A 95 -23.95 2.95 -8.28
C TYR A 95 -24.73 4.16 -8.77
N GLY A 96 -24.63 5.26 -8.05
CA GLY A 96 -25.33 6.47 -8.39
C GLY A 96 -24.70 7.71 -7.78
N TYR A 97 -25.37 8.84 -7.97
CA TYR A 97 -24.99 10.09 -7.35
C TYR A 97 -26.22 10.91 -6.99
N PHE A 98 -26.04 11.88 -6.10
CA PHE A 98 -27.02 12.94 -5.89
C PHE A 98 -26.33 14.30 -5.97
N LYS A 99 -27.11 15.30 -6.38
CA LYS A 99 -26.65 16.69 -6.49
C LYS A 99 -27.00 17.42 -5.19
N GLN A 100 -25.99 17.96 -4.51
CA GLN A 100 -26.17 18.81 -3.35
C GLN A 100 -26.00 20.27 -3.76
N ILE A 101 -27.02 21.10 -3.53
CA ILE A 101 -26.96 22.54 -3.81
C ILE A 101 -26.20 23.23 -2.68
N ILE A 102 -25.35 24.21 -3.03
CA ILE A 102 -24.57 25.00 -2.06
C ILE A 102 -24.77 26.47 -2.37
N HIS A 103 -25.08 27.25 -1.34
CA HIS A 103 -25.40 28.67 -1.48
C HIS A 103 -24.24 29.59 -1.10
N GLU A 104 -23.32 29.15 -0.23
CA GLU A 104 -22.37 30.04 0.47
C GLU A 104 -20.92 29.98 -0.05
N SER A 105 -20.64 29.19 -1.09
CA SER A 105 -19.29 29.06 -1.65
C SER A 105 -19.08 29.91 -2.90
N PRO A 106 -18.01 30.72 -2.98
CA PRO A 106 -17.70 31.48 -4.19
C PRO A 106 -17.17 30.59 -5.33
N LEU A 107 -16.75 29.36 -5.02
CA LEU A 107 -16.11 28.44 -5.96
C LEU A 107 -17.09 27.53 -6.70
N GLU A 108 -18.25 27.23 -6.11
CA GLU A 108 -19.18 26.21 -6.59
C GLU A 108 -20.62 26.53 -6.19
N SER A 109 -21.57 26.12 -7.03
CA SER A 109 -23.02 26.25 -6.77
C SER A 109 -23.68 24.91 -6.40
N TYR A 110 -23.02 23.80 -6.72
CA TYR A 110 -23.45 22.47 -6.35
C TYR A 110 -22.27 21.50 -6.34
N ARG A 111 -22.41 20.42 -5.54
CA ARG A 111 -21.49 19.27 -5.51
C ARG A 111 -22.19 18.00 -5.95
N ILE A 112 -21.43 17.10 -6.53
CA ILE A 112 -21.90 15.77 -6.93
C ILE A 112 -21.32 14.75 -5.95
N ARG A 113 -22.19 14.06 -5.21
CA ARG A 113 -21.78 13.08 -4.19
C ARG A 113 -22.14 11.67 -4.66
N GLN A 114 -21.12 10.84 -4.80
CA GLN A 114 -21.25 9.46 -5.28
C GLN A 114 -21.72 8.54 -4.15
N VAL A 115 -22.69 7.68 -4.47
CA VAL A 115 -23.30 6.75 -3.53
C VAL A 115 -23.41 5.35 -4.12
N ILE A 116 -23.40 4.38 -3.23
CA ILE A 116 -23.71 2.99 -3.48
C ILE A 116 -25.04 2.69 -2.80
N ILE A 117 -26.00 2.19 -3.56
CA ILE A 117 -27.33 1.81 -3.09
C ILE A 117 -27.37 0.29 -3.00
N TYR A 118 -27.63 -0.22 -1.80
CA TYR A 118 -27.81 -1.64 -1.53
C TYR A 118 -29.28 -1.94 -1.35
N TYR A 119 -29.79 -2.93 -2.09
CA TYR A 119 -31.11 -3.52 -1.91
C TYR A 119 -30.94 -4.97 -1.45
N TYR A 120 -31.51 -5.32 -0.30
CA TYR A 120 -31.40 -6.66 0.27
C TYR A 120 -32.63 -7.48 -0.16
N LEU A 121 -32.40 -8.56 -0.92
CA LEU A 121 -33.48 -9.43 -1.41
C LEU A 121 -34.13 -10.28 -0.32
N GLU A 122 -33.46 -10.43 0.83
CA GLU A 122 -33.96 -11.19 1.98
C GLU A 122 -35.22 -10.55 2.61
N ASP A 123 -35.24 -9.22 2.71
CA ASP A 123 -36.23 -8.50 3.51
C ASP A 123 -36.78 -7.22 2.85
N ASP A 124 -36.46 -6.97 1.58
CA ASP A 124 -36.84 -5.78 0.80
C ASP A 124 -36.43 -4.47 1.48
N THR A 125 -35.23 -4.45 2.07
CA THR A 125 -34.67 -3.25 2.70
C THR A 125 -33.64 -2.56 1.81
N ILE A 126 -33.48 -1.25 2.00
CA ILE A 126 -32.52 -0.43 1.27
C ILE A 126 -31.54 0.21 2.25
N ALA A 127 -30.26 0.24 1.89
CA ALA A 127 -29.23 1.02 2.56
C ALA A 127 -28.48 1.86 1.52
N ILE A 128 -28.12 3.10 1.87
CA ILE A 128 -27.34 3.98 1.00
C ILE A 128 -26.04 4.34 1.68
N TYR A 129 -24.95 4.02 1.01
CA TYR A 129 -23.59 4.28 1.46
C TYR A 129 -22.93 5.31 0.55
N GLU A 130 -22.40 6.38 1.13
CA GLU A 130 -21.63 7.37 0.41
C GLU A 130 -20.15 7.00 0.38
N ILE A 131 -19.54 7.05 -0.81
CA ILE A 131 -18.13 6.72 -0.99
C ILE A 131 -17.26 7.81 -0.31
N PRO A 132 -16.40 7.44 0.65
CA PRO A 132 -15.56 8.42 1.34
C PRO A 132 -14.44 8.93 0.42
N TYR A 133 -14.24 10.24 0.41
CA TYR A 133 -13.18 10.94 -0.30
C TYR A 133 -12.23 11.59 0.69
N LYS A 134 -10.93 11.34 0.52
CA LYS A 134 -9.89 11.99 1.32
C LYS A 134 -9.98 13.51 1.18
N ASN A 135 -9.76 14.22 2.28
CA ASN A 135 -9.76 15.68 2.34
C ASN A 135 -11.10 16.36 1.98
N SER A 136 -12.24 15.64 2.01
CA SER A 136 -13.53 16.29 1.72
C SER A 136 -14.06 17.17 2.86
N ALA A 137 -13.54 16.98 4.08
CA ALA A 137 -14.02 17.63 5.32
C ALA A 137 -15.53 17.41 5.62
N LEU A 138 -16.19 16.50 4.90
CA LEU A 138 -17.60 16.16 5.08
C LEU A 138 -17.71 14.84 5.86
N ASN A 139 -18.76 14.72 6.68
CA ASN A 139 -19.14 13.44 7.26
C ASN A 139 -19.65 12.53 6.13
N GLN A 140 -18.88 11.49 5.84
CA GLN A 140 -19.11 10.51 4.77
C GLN A 140 -19.31 9.10 5.33
N GLY A 141 -19.70 8.16 4.47
CA GLY A 141 -19.99 6.78 4.85
C GLY A 141 -21.49 6.48 4.81
N MET A 142 -22.02 5.81 5.84
CA MET A 142 -23.42 5.37 5.85
C MET A 142 -24.38 6.57 5.88
N ARG A 143 -25.05 6.82 4.75
CA ARG A 143 -26.01 7.94 4.60
C ARG A 143 -27.41 7.52 5.04
N ILE A 144 -27.83 6.31 4.68
CA ILE A 144 -29.11 5.72 5.09
C ILE A 144 -28.85 4.30 5.59
N ARG A 145 -29.20 4.05 6.86
CA ARG A 145 -29.10 2.71 7.47
C ARG A 145 -30.12 1.74 6.84
N ARG A 146 -29.81 0.45 6.84
CA ARG A 146 -30.69 -0.63 6.32
C ARG A 146 -32.04 -0.61 7.02
N HIS A 147 -33.09 -0.34 6.27
CA HIS A 147 -34.49 -0.52 6.68
C HIS A 147 -35.41 -0.44 5.45
N ARG A 148 -36.71 -0.67 5.62
CA ARG A 148 -37.70 -0.58 4.54
C ARG A 148 -38.05 0.87 4.25
N ILE A 149 -37.86 1.30 3.01
CA ILE A 149 -38.10 2.68 2.58
C ILE A 149 -39.40 2.73 1.80
N SER A 150 -40.30 3.64 2.20
CA SER A 150 -41.56 3.91 1.50
C SER A 150 -41.36 4.88 0.33
N LYS A 151 -41.97 4.57 -0.83
CA LYS A 151 -42.02 5.41 -2.03
C LYS A 151 -42.90 6.65 -1.83
N ASN A 152 -44.09 6.42 -1.30
CA ASN A 152 -45.19 7.37 -1.27
C ASN A 152 -45.70 7.56 0.15
N ASN A 153 -46.53 8.59 0.35
CA ASN A 153 -47.22 8.85 1.61
C ASN A 153 -48.17 7.69 2.05
N GLN A 154 -48.47 6.76 1.13
CA GLN A 154 -49.27 5.56 1.40
C GLN A 154 -48.45 4.37 1.96
N ASN A 155 -47.18 4.59 2.33
CA ASN A 155 -46.29 3.58 2.92
C ASN A 155 -45.99 2.35 2.03
N GLU A 156 -46.16 2.45 0.71
CA GLU A 156 -45.75 1.39 -0.22
C GLU A 156 -44.21 1.30 -0.27
N PRO A 157 -43.61 0.14 0.05
CA PRO A 157 -42.15 0.00 0.05
C PRO A 157 -41.58 -0.02 -1.38
N TYR A 158 -40.30 0.34 -1.50
CA TYR A 158 -39.53 0.10 -2.71
C TYR A 158 -39.38 -1.40 -2.97
N ASN A 159 -39.63 -1.82 -4.22
CA ASN A 159 -39.32 -3.16 -4.69
C ASN A 159 -38.13 -3.09 -5.67
N TRP A 160 -37.40 -4.19 -5.81
CA TRP A 160 -36.32 -4.30 -6.79
C TRP A 160 -36.79 -4.04 -8.23
N ARG A 161 -38.07 -4.32 -8.54
CA ARG A 161 -38.69 -4.04 -9.85
C ARG A 161 -38.79 -2.56 -10.20
N ASP A 162 -38.72 -1.69 -9.19
CA ASP A 162 -38.80 -0.24 -9.39
C ASP A 162 -37.43 0.40 -9.63
N LEU A 163 -36.36 -0.39 -9.58
CA LEU A 163 -34.99 0.07 -9.73
C LEU A 163 -34.46 -0.32 -11.11
N ASN A 164 -34.26 0.68 -11.97
CA ASN A 164 -33.55 0.51 -13.24
C ASN A 164 -32.41 1.54 -13.36
N LEU A 165 -31.47 1.28 -14.27
CA LEU A 165 -30.44 2.24 -14.64
C LEU A 165 -31.07 3.48 -15.27
N ARG A 166 -30.42 4.64 -15.08
CA ARG A 166 -30.89 5.94 -15.59
C ARG A 166 -32.23 6.40 -14.98
N GLN A 167 -32.66 5.79 -13.88
CA GLN A 167 -33.85 6.17 -13.13
C GLN A 167 -33.51 7.03 -11.91
N ASN A 168 -34.45 7.89 -11.53
CA ASN A 168 -34.34 8.74 -10.34
C ASN A 168 -35.06 8.07 -9.17
N LEU A 169 -34.31 7.79 -8.11
CA LEU A 169 -34.78 7.22 -6.86
C LEU A 169 -34.94 8.34 -5.82
N ILE A 170 -36.16 8.57 -5.35
CA ILE A 170 -36.48 9.65 -4.40
C ILE A 170 -36.59 9.07 -3.01
N ILE A 171 -35.65 9.41 -2.13
CA ILE A 171 -35.65 8.90 -0.76
C ILE A 171 -35.43 10.07 0.20
N TYR A 172 -36.38 10.25 1.13
CA TYR A 172 -36.37 11.34 2.12
C TYR A 172 -36.14 12.73 1.51
N GLY A 173 -36.79 13.01 0.37
CA GLY A 173 -36.67 14.28 -0.35
C GLY A 173 -35.33 14.47 -1.10
N THR A 174 -34.41 13.51 -1.03
CA THR A 174 -33.20 13.51 -1.87
C THR A 174 -33.43 12.70 -3.13
N ILE A 175 -33.07 13.25 -4.28
CA ILE A 175 -33.13 12.57 -5.58
C ILE A 175 -31.76 11.93 -5.86
N TYR A 176 -31.73 10.61 -5.92
CA TYR A 176 -30.56 9.83 -6.32
C TYR A 176 -30.71 9.39 -7.77
N ARG A 177 -29.69 9.65 -8.59
CA ARG A 177 -29.61 9.16 -9.96
C ARG A 177 -28.89 7.82 -9.95
N ILE A 178 -29.55 6.75 -10.41
CA ILE A 178 -28.91 5.45 -10.61
C ILE A 178 -28.19 5.47 -11.96
N CYS A 179 -26.88 5.23 -11.95
CA CYS A 179 -26.03 5.34 -13.12
C CYS A 179 -25.56 3.99 -13.63
N ASP A 180 -25.11 3.13 -12.73
CA ASP A 180 -24.57 1.81 -13.06
C ASP A 180 -24.96 0.77 -12.00
N CYS A 181 -24.72 -0.50 -12.27
CA CYS A 181 -25.03 -1.61 -11.37
C CYS A 181 -23.92 -2.65 -11.41
N ASP A 182 -23.85 -3.46 -10.36
CA ASP A 182 -22.88 -4.55 -10.27
C ASP A 182 -23.14 -5.64 -11.32
N GLN A 183 -22.12 -6.44 -11.64
CA GLN A 183 -22.28 -7.54 -12.59
C GLN A 183 -23.33 -8.55 -12.10
N PHE A 184 -23.28 -8.93 -10.83
CA PHE A 184 -24.28 -9.82 -10.22
C PHE A 184 -25.70 -9.28 -10.35
N THR A 185 -25.88 -7.97 -10.13
CA THR A 185 -27.20 -7.36 -10.24
C THR A 185 -27.74 -7.34 -11.65
N ARG A 186 -26.85 -7.16 -12.63
CA ARG A 186 -27.20 -7.18 -14.03
C ARG A 186 -27.75 -8.54 -14.43
N GLU A 187 -26.97 -9.58 -14.16
CA GLU A 187 -27.33 -10.97 -14.45
C GLU A 187 -28.62 -11.38 -13.70
N TRP A 188 -28.78 -10.95 -12.44
CA TRP A 188 -29.97 -11.25 -11.66
C TRP A 188 -31.23 -10.58 -12.21
N LEU A 189 -31.18 -9.28 -12.51
CA LEU A 189 -32.32 -8.53 -13.05
C LEU A 189 -32.72 -9.07 -14.43
N GLU A 190 -31.75 -9.40 -15.28
CA GLU A 190 -31.99 -10.05 -16.58
C GLU A 190 -32.65 -11.43 -16.40
N SER A 191 -32.22 -12.22 -15.41
CA SER A 191 -32.81 -13.53 -15.11
C SER A 191 -34.26 -13.46 -14.61
N GLU A 192 -34.62 -12.37 -13.94
CA GLU A 192 -35.98 -12.09 -13.47
C GLU A 192 -36.83 -11.36 -14.54
N GLY A 193 -36.27 -11.16 -15.74
CA GLY A 193 -36.98 -10.60 -16.90
C GLY A 193 -37.03 -9.08 -16.97
N ILE A 194 -36.16 -8.36 -16.27
CA ILE A 194 -36.03 -6.90 -16.37
C ILE A 194 -34.97 -6.56 -17.42
N GLU A 195 -35.38 -5.80 -18.44
CA GLU A 195 -34.46 -5.20 -19.40
C GLU A 195 -33.78 -3.96 -18.80
N LEU A 196 -32.48 -4.08 -18.54
CA LEU A 196 -31.66 -3.00 -18.02
C LEU A 196 -31.33 -1.97 -19.11
N GLN A 197 -31.45 -0.69 -18.75
CA GLN A 197 -30.98 0.39 -19.63
C GLN A 197 -29.44 0.44 -19.68
N CYS A 198 -28.88 1.14 -20.66
CA CYS A 198 -27.44 1.35 -20.74
C CYS A 198 -26.93 2.18 -19.54
N SER A 199 -25.72 1.84 -19.04
CA SER A 199 -25.06 2.56 -17.95
C SER A 199 -24.76 4.02 -18.32
N GLU A 200 -24.95 4.93 -17.38
CA GLU A 200 -24.69 6.37 -17.50
C GLU A 200 -23.37 6.73 -16.78
N SER A 201 -22.55 7.60 -17.38
CA SER A 201 -21.36 8.11 -16.70
C SER A 201 -21.74 9.14 -15.64
N ILE A 202 -21.17 9.03 -14.44
CA ILE A 202 -21.34 10.03 -13.38
C ILE A 202 -20.74 11.37 -13.87
N PRO A 203 -21.49 12.49 -13.80
CA PRO A 203 -20.97 13.79 -14.21
C PRO A 203 -19.81 14.24 -13.32
N SER A 204 -18.84 14.94 -13.92
CA SER A 204 -17.72 15.51 -13.19
C SER A 204 -18.15 16.67 -12.30
N ASP A 205 -17.68 16.68 -11.06
CA ASP A 205 -17.92 17.76 -10.11
C ASP A 205 -17.13 19.04 -10.52
N PRO A 206 -17.78 20.21 -10.66
CA PRO A 206 -17.10 21.48 -10.94
C PRO A 206 -15.93 21.78 -10.00
N TYR A 207 -16.03 21.41 -8.72
CA TYR A 207 -14.96 21.61 -7.73
C TYR A 207 -13.74 20.73 -8.05
N MET A 208 -13.98 19.46 -8.37
CA MET A 208 -12.92 18.50 -8.69
C MET A 208 -12.18 18.88 -9.97
N LEU A 209 -12.90 19.41 -10.97
CA LEU A 209 -12.30 19.92 -12.20
C LEU A 209 -11.32 21.07 -11.92
N LYS A 210 -11.75 22.08 -11.14
CA LYS A 210 -10.89 23.22 -10.76
C LYS A 210 -9.66 22.78 -9.95
N LEU A 211 -9.80 21.77 -9.08
CA LEU A 211 -8.67 21.23 -8.33
C LEU A 211 -7.66 20.53 -9.26
N MET A 212 -8.15 19.77 -10.24
CA MET A 212 -7.32 19.08 -11.23
C MET A 212 -6.56 20.08 -12.11
N GLU A 213 -7.21 21.15 -12.57
CA GLU A 213 -6.58 22.22 -13.34
C GLU A 213 -5.42 22.88 -12.57
N LYS A 214 -5.62 23.19 -11.28
CA LYS A 214 -4.57 23.76 -10.43
C LYS A 214 -3.35 22.83 -10.31
N ASN A 215 -3.59 21.52 -10.16
CA ASN A 215 -2.51 20.54 -10.05
C ASN A 215 -1.77 20.36 -11.38
N LEU A 216 -2.47 20.37 -12.50
CA LEU A 216 -1.85 20.29 -13.83
C LEU A 216 -0.98 21.52 -14.12
N ASN A 217 -1.41 22.72 -13.70
CA ASN A 217 -0.61 23.92 -13.86
C ASN A 217 0.67 23.86 -13.01
N LYS A 218 0.58 23.43 -11.75
CA LYS A 218 1.78 23.17 -10.92
C LYS A 218 2.75 22.19 -11.57
N LEU A 219 2.24 21.11 -12.17
CA LEU A 219 3.09 20.13 -12.86
C LEU A 219 3.73 20.71 -14.13
N LYS A 220 3.01 21.55 -14.88
CA LYS A 220 3.57 22.25 -16.04
C LYS A 220 4.69 23.22 -15.61
N ASP A 221 4.52 23.93 -14.51
CA ASP A 221 5.54 24.84 -13.98
C ASP A 221 6.82 24.06 -13.61
N ILE A 222 6.69 22.92 -12.92
CA ILE A 222 7.82 22.04 -12.55
C ILE A 222 8.55 21.50 -13.80
N LEU A 223 7.81 21.08 -14.82
CA LEU A 223 8.40 20.55 -16.06
C LEU A 223 9.12 21.61 -16.90
N ILE A 224 8.73 22.88 -16.77
CA ILE A 224 9.42 24.00 -17.41
C ILE A 224 10.75 24.27 -16.68
N GLU A 225 10.77 24.23 -15.35
CA GLU A 225 11.99 24.41 -14.55
C GLU A 225 13.05 23.33 -14.85
N GLU A 226 12.65 22.06 -14.96
CA GLU A 226 13.59 20.96 -15.27
C GLU A 226 14.24 21.06 -16.66
N LYS A 227 13.59 21.73 -17.62
CA LYS A 227 14.12 21.90 -18.99
C LYS A 227 15.14 23.03 -19.12
N VAL A 228 15.18 23.98 -18.19
CA VAL A 228 16.11 25.13 -18.22
C VAL A 228 17.45 24.80 -17.54
N ILE A 229 17.49 23.77 -16.69
CA ILE A 229 18.70 23.36 -15.98
C ILE A 229 19.56 22.48 -16.90
N ASP A 230 20.64 23.07 -17.43
CA ASP A 230 21.65 22.35 -18.20
C ASP A 230 22.33 21.29 -17.31
N LYS A 231 21.82 20.04 -17.35
CA LYS A 231 22.35 18.88 -16.60
C LYS A 231 23.85 18.62 -16.78
N LYS A 232 24.48 19.20 -17.80
CA LYS A 232 25.94 19.12 -18.06
C LYS A 232 26.79 19.88 -17.03
N MET A 233 26.17 20.78 -16.27
CA MET A 233 26.83 21.61 -15.25
C MET A 233 26.61 21.11 -13.82
N ASP A 234 25.91 19.98 -13.67
CA ASP A 234 25.66 19.36 -12.37
C ASP A 234 26.98 18.89 -11.70
N GLY A 235 27.12 19.18 -10.42
CA GLY A 235 28.33 18.90 -9.63
C GLY A 235 29.54 19.83 -9.87
N LYS A 236 29.44 20.84 -10.75
CA LYS A 236 30.53 21.82 -10.98
C LYS A 236 30.34 23.06 -10.10
N ILE A 237 31.33 23.32 -9.25
CA ILE A 237 31.31 24.42 -8.28
C ILE A 237 32.55 25.29 -8.53
N LEU A 238 32.35 26.59 -8.68
CA LEU A 238 33.46 27.55 -8.67
C LEU A 238 33.75 27.95 -7.23
N ARG A 239 35.02 27.90 -6.84
CA ARG A 239 35.45 28.20 -5.49
C ARG A 239 36.44 29.36 -5.53
N PHE A 240 36.05 30.46 -4.91
CA PHE A 240 36.87 31.67 -4.74
C PHE A 240 37.27 31.84 -3.28
N TYR A 241 38.49 32.30 -3.06
CA TYR A 241 38.99 32.69 -1.76
C TYR A 241 38.89 34.20 -1.62
N ALA A 242 38.21 34.63 -0.57
CA ALA A 242 37.87 36.02 -0.35
C ALA A 242 38.36 36.50 1.02
N MET A 243 38.67 37.78 1.12
CA MET A 243 38.98 38.45 2.37
C MET A 243 37.97 39.58 2.60
N PHE A 244 37.43 39.64 3.81
CA PHE A 244 36.58 40.74 4.24
C PHE A 244 37.37 41.61 5.22
N ASN A 245 37.46 42.90 4.92
CA ASN A 245 38.08 43.86 5.82
C ASN A 245 36.98 44.45 6.72
N SER A 246 36.83 43.89 7.92
CA SER A 246 36.10 44.57 9.00
C SER A 246 37.13 45.34 9.81
N GLN A 247 36.76 46.55 10.25
CA GLN A 247 37.66 47.65 10.67
C GLN A 247 38.83 47.29 11.61
N ASP A 248 38.82 46.13 12.28
CA ASP A 248 39.91 45.67 13.16
C ASP A 248 40.46 44.24 12.86
N HIS A 249 39.82 43.43 11.99
CA HIS A 249 40.23 42.04 11.76
C HIS A 249 40.00 41.56 10.31
N PHE A 250 41.05 40.97 9.72
CA PHE A 250 40.97 40.29 8.42
C PHE A 250 40.35 38.90 8.59
N ARG A 251 39.14 38.72 8.05
CA ARG A 251 38.44 37.44 8.04
C ARG A 251 38.51 36.81 6.66
N LYS A 252 38.79 35.50 6.62
CA LYS A 252 38.92 34.73 5.37
C LYS A 252 37.64 33.96 5.09
N PHE A 253 37.19 34.03 3.85
CA PHE A 253 35.97 33.38 3.38
C PHE A 253 36.25 32.53 2.15
N ILE A 254 35.43 31.51 1.97
CA ILE A 254 35.35 30.71 0.76
C ILE A 254 33.98 30.95 0.16
N ILE A 255 33.95 31.41 -1.09
CA ILE A 255 32.72 31.64 -1.84
C ILE A 255 32.57 30.50 -2.83
N HIS A 256 31.46 29.77 -2.75
CA HIS A 256 31.06 28.72 -3.67
C HIS A 256 29.97 29.24 -4.59
N VAL A 257 30.22 29.21 -5.90
CA VAL A 257 29.23 29.52 -6.95
C VAL A 257 28.84 28.23 -7.65
N TYR A 258 27.58 27.87 -7.55
CA TYR A 258 27.04 26.65 -8.15
C TYR A 258 26.57 26.94 -9.58
N LEU A 259 27.17 26.29 -10.57
CA LEU A 259 26.89 26.57 -11.98
C LEU A 259 25.53 26.03 -12.46
N ILE A 260 24.93 25.10 -11.71
CA ILE A 260 23.64 24.49 -12.05
C ILE A 260 22.46 25.45 -11.88
N ASP A 261 22.52 26.30 -10.86
CA ASP A 261 21.41 27.18 -10.45
C ASP A 261 21.85 28.63 -10.18
N ASN A 262 23.12 28.96 -10.43
CA ASN A 262 23.75 30.25 -10.13
C ASN A 262 23.63 30.68 -8.65
N THR A 263 23.42 29.73 -7.74
CA THR A 263 23.34 30.04 -6.31
C THR A 263 24.74 30.22 -5.71
N ILE A 264 24.82 31.02 -4.66
CA ILE A 264 26.06 31.37 -3.98
C ILE A 264 25.95 30.93 -2.51
N GLU A 265 26.98 30.26 -2.03
CA GLU A 265 27.17 29.90 -0.62
C GLU A 265 28.50 30.50 -0.14
N ILE A 266 28.50 31.09 1.06
CA ILE A 266 29.70 31.69 1.64
C ILE A 266 30.02 30.97 2.94
N ARG A 267 31.25 30.49 3.06
CA ARG A 267 31.78 29.83 4.25
C ARG A 267 32.88 30.64 4.88
N GLU A 268 32.87 30.74 6.20
CA GLU A 268 33.90 31.45 6.95
C GLU A 268 34.97 30.46 7.43
N ILE A 269 36.24 30.77 7.15
CA ILE A 269 37.38 29.98 7.62
C ILE A 269 37.70 30.43 9.04
N HIS A 270 37.42 29.56 10.00
CA HIS A 270 37.72 29.80 11.41
C HIS A 270 39.15 29.36 11.75
N ARG A 271 39.83 30.14 12.60
CA ARG A 271 41.10 29.77 13.23
C ARG A 271 40.86 29.33 14.66
N ASN A 272 41.74 28.48 15.18
CA ASN A 272 41.71 28.09 16.59
C ASN A 272 41.92 29.33 17.46
N ASN A 273 41.20 29.40 18.59
CA ASN A 273 41.25 30.52 19.54
C ASN A 273 40.88 31.91 18.96
N ASN A 274 40.07 31.96 17.89
CA ASN A 274 39.62 33.24 17.31
C ASN A 274 38.47 33.92 18.10
N GLY A 275 37.92 33.26 19.14
CA GLY A 275 36.85 33.82 19.99
C GLY A 275 35.48 33.96 19.32
N TYR A 276 35.33 33.49 18.08
CA TYR A 276 34.06 33.42 17.36
C TYR A 276 33.44 32.03 17.47
N ASP A 277 32.12 31.98 17.50
CA ASP A 277 31.37 30.71 17.43
C ASP A 277 31.72 29.95 16.14
N PRO A 278 31.91 28.63 16.19
CA PRO A 278 32.32 27.82 15.04
C PRO A 278 31.13 27.57 14.10
N LEU A 279 30.62 28.64 13.46
CA LEU A 279 29.56 28.59 12.47
C LEU A 279 30.17 28.62 11.06
N PRO A 280 30.39 27.47 10.40
CA PRO A 280 31.14 27.42 9.14
C PRO A 280 30.42 28.10 7.98
N ILE A 281 29.11 28.31 8.05
CA ILE A 281 28.30 28.91 7.00
C ILE A 281 28.00 30.36 7.36
N TYR A 282 28.49 31.28 6.53
CA TYR A 282 28.23 32.70 6.64
C TYR A 282 27.01 33.14 5.83
N LEU A 283 26.82 32.52 4.66
CA LEU A 283 25.64 32.68 3.81
C LEU A 283 25.19 31.30 3.31
N HIS A 284 23.95 30.92 3.63
CA HIS A 284 23.35 29.72 3.06
C HIS A 284 23.19 29.86 1.54
N ARG A 285 23.28 28.73 0.84
CA ARG A 285 23.14 28.64 -0.61
C ARG A 285 21.83 29.30 -1.06
N GLN A 286 21.94 30.42 -1.76
CA GLN A 286 20.79 31.16 -2.30
C GLN A 286 21.19 32.03 -3.50
N LEU A 287 20.20 32.53 -4.24
CA LEU A 287 20.42 33.54 -5.27
C LEU A 287 20.70 34.89 -4.63
N VAL A 288 21.75 35.58 -5.08
CA VAL A 288 22.14 36.90 -4.56
C VAL A 288 21.80 37.97 -5.59
N PRO A 289 20.99 38.98 -5.25
CA PRO A 289 20.71 40.10 -6.14
C PRO A 289 21.94 41.00 -6.30
N LYS A 290 22.18 41.49 -7.52
CA LYS A 290 23.30 42.39 -7.87
C LYS A 290 23.05 43.84 -7.40
N ASP A 291 21.81 44.27 -7.38
CA ASP A 291 21.44 45.65 -7.09
C ASP A 291 21.47 45.93 -5.57
N SER A 292 22.29 46.89 -5.14
CA SER A 292 22.36 47.35 -3.74
C SER A 292 21.05 48.02 -3.25
N THR A 293 20.16 48.39 -4.18
CA THR A 293 18.83 48.94 -3.90
C THR A 293 17.84 47.90 -3.39
N TYR A 294 18.20 46.60 -3.35
CA TYR A 294 17.48 45.56 -2.62
C TYR A 294 17.64 45.74 -1.11
N ASN A 295 17.17 46.89 -0.63
CA ASN A 295 17.14 47.27 0.76
C ASN A 295 16.12 46.36 1.45
N ILE A 296 16.53 45.67 2.51
CA ILE A 296 15.75 44.72 3.33
C ILE A 296 14.53 45.37 4.02
N LYS A 297 14.17 46.62 3.66
CA LYS A 297 12.96 47.32 4.12
C LYS A 297 11.66 46.68 3.60
N SER A 298 11.71 45.83 2.58
CA SER A 298 10.58 44.99 2.19
C SER A 298 10.63 43.66 2.93
N PHE A 299 10.09 43.64 4.15
CA PHE A 299 9.59 42.43 4.84
C PHE A 299 8.42 41.76 4.05
N VAL A 300 8.31 42.02 2.74
CA VAL A 300 7.17 41.81 1.85
C VAL A 300 7.52 40.78 0.77
N ASN A 301 8.47 39.86 1.02
CA ASN A 301 8.68 38.73 0.12
C ASN A 301 7.53 37.69 0.15
N LEU A 302 6.57 37.81 1.06
CA LEU A 302 5.33 37.00 1.01
C LEU A 302 4.24 37.56 0.07
N PHE A 303 4.37 38.79 -0.43
CA PHE A 303 3.32 39.47 -1.22
C PHE A 303 3.82 40.16 -2.49
N LEU A 304 5.02 39.83 -2.99
CA LEU A 304 5.42 40.31 -4.32
C LEU A 304 4.67 39.53 -5.41
N ASP A 305 3.91 40.26 -6.23
CA ASP A 305 3.28 39.73 -7.45
C ASP A 305 4.35 39.04 -8.31
N GLN A 306 4.06 37.82 -8.81
CA GLN A 306 4.98 37.01 -9.64
C GLN A 306 5.56 37.76 -10.86
N ARG A 307 4.95 38.89 -11.23
CA ARG A 307 5.37 39.76 -12.34
C ARG A 307 6.61 40.61 -12.02
N GLU A 308 6.87 40.95 -10.75
CA GLU A 308 8.01 41.80 -10.35
C GLU A 308 9.28 41.00 -10.00
N GLN A 309 9.16 39.71 -9.67
CA GLN A 309 10.31 38.82 -9.45
C GLN A 309 11.18 38.65 -10.72
N ASN A 310 10.58 38.82 -11.90
CA ASN A 310 11.24 38.63 -13.20
C ASN A 310 12.20 39.76 -13.61
N LYS A 311 12.30 40.84 -12.85
CA LYS A 311 13.22 41.97 -13.14
C LYS A 311 14.47 42.01 -12.25
N ILE A 312 14.64 41.05 -11.34
CA ILE A 312 15.77 41.04 -10.41
C ILE A 312 17.00 40.48 -11.11
N ASN A 313 18.04 41.29 -11.25
CA ASN A 313 19.31 40.84 -11.78
C ASN A 313 20.11 40.12 -10.68
N TYR A 314 20.29 38.82 -10.82
CA TYR A 314 21.11 38.01 -9.90
C TYR A 314 22.58 37.97 -10.34
N LEU A 315 23.47 37.83 -9.36
CA LEU A 315 24.89 37.60 -9.60
C LEU A 315 25.10 36.28 -10.33
N LYS A 316 25.95 36.31 -11.37
CA LYS A 316 26.32 35.13 -12.16
C LYS A 316 27.81 34.85 -11.98
N ALA A 317 28.25 33.67 -12.43
CA ALA A 317 29.66 33.28 -12.42
C ALA A 317 30.59 34.33 -13.08
N ASN A 318 30.12 35.02 -14.12
CA ASN A 318 30.90 36.02 -14.86
C ASN A 318 31.17 37.30 -14.07
N ASP A 319 30.42 37.56 -12.99
CA ASP A 319 30.61 38.75 -12.15
C ASP A 319 31.76 38.58 -11.13
N PHE A 320 32.35 37.38 -11.04
CA PHE A 320 33.45 37.07 -10.11
C PHE A 320 34.81 37.17 -10.81
N ILE A 321 35.50 38.29 -10.60
CA ILE A 321 36.82 38.57 -11.18
C ILE A 321 37.89 38.55 -10.07
N LEU A 322 39.01 37.86 -10.31
CA LEU A 322 40.13 37.82 -9.37
C LEU A 322 40.81 39.18 -9.25
N GLY A 323 41.13 39.58 -8.02
CA GLY A 323 41.74 40.88 -7.69
C GLY A 323 40.74 42.04 -7.58
N GLU A 324 39.45 41.79 -7.83
CA GLU A 324 38.40 42.79 -7.64
C GLU A 324 37.62 42.60 -6.33
N HIS A 325 36.87 43.65 -5.98
CA HIS A 325 35.97 43.66 -4.84
C HIS A 325 34.54 43.34 -5.29
N ILE A 326 33.92 42.33 -4.69
CA ILE A 326 32.52 41.97 -4.94
C ILE A 326 31.63 42.41 -3.78
N THR A 327 30.51 43.05 -4.10
CA THR A 327 29.52 43.47 -3.10
C THR A 327 28.40 42.43 -3.01
N ILE A 328 28.23 41.83 -1.83
CA ILE A 328 27.20 40.84 -1.53
C ILE A 328 26.44 41.33 -0.30
N PHE A 329 25.13 41.63 -0.44
CA PHE A 329 24.28 42.16 0.64
C PHE A 329 24.94 43.32 1.41
N ASN A 330 25.42 44.34 0.69
CA ASN A 330 26.13 45.51 1.23
C ASN A 330 27.43 45.21 2.01
N ARG A 331 28.01 44.02 1.83
CA ARG A 331 29.34 43.66 2.33
C ARG A 331 30.31 43.49 1.18
N VAL A 332 31.48 44.11 1.27
CA VAL A 332 32.49 44.12 0.21
C VAL A 332 33.55 43.08 0.50
N PHE A 333 33.68 42.08 -0.38
CA PHE A 333 34.65 41.00 -0.30
C PHE A 333 35.74 41.19 -1.35
N PHE A 334 37.00 41.07 -0.96
CA PHE A 334 38.14 41.09 -1.88
C PHE A 334 38.49 39.67 -2.33
N LEU A 335 38.41 39.37 -3.63
CA LEU A 335 38.73 38.05 -4.19
C LEU A 335 40.23 37.97 -4.52
N TYR A 336 40.98 37.11 -3.82
CA TYR A 336 42.44 37.06 -3.99
C TYR A 336 42.95 35.78 -4.67
N ASP A 337 42.22 34.66 -4.59
CA ASP A 337 42.61 33.39 -5.20
C ASP A 337 41.36 32.57 -5.59
N CYS A 338 41.53 31.53 -6.39
CA CYS A 338 40.49 30.56 -6.71
C CYS A 338 41.03 29.13 -6.85
N ASP A 339 40.13 28.16 -6.91
CA ASP A 339 40.48 26.76 -7.09
C ASP A 339 40.97 26.47 -8.52
N LYS A 340 41.77 25.41 -8.69
CA LYS A 340 42.31 25.00 -10.00
C LYS A 340 41.21 24.82 -11.05
N PHE A 341 40.12 24.17 -10.67
CA PHE A 341 38.96 23.99 -11.54
C PHE A 341 38.35 25.33 -11.98
N THR A 342 38.30 26.31 -11.08
CA THR A 342 37.77 27.65 -11.37
C THR A 342 38.68 28.43 -12.31
N ARG A 343 40.01 28.31 -12.14
CA ARG A 343 40.99 28.85 -13.09
C ARG A 343 40.81 28.30 -14.49
N ASP A 344 40.67 26.98 -14.59
CA ASP A 344 40.51 26.28 -15.88
C ASP A 344 39.18 26.66 -16.56
N PHE A 345 38.10 26.84 -15.78
CA PHE A 345 36.78 27.18 -16.28
C PHE A 345 36.67 28.63 -16.80
N CYS A 346 37.26 29.59 -16.08
CA CYS A 346 37.18 31.00 -16.42
C CYS A 346 38.28 31.49 -17.38
N GLN A 347 39.20 30.62 -17.81
CA GLN A 347 40.33 30.95 -18.70
C GLN A 347 41.10 32.21 -18.26
N PHE A 348 41.44 32.31 -16.97
CA PHE A 348 42.20 33.45 -16.46
C PHE A 348 43.66 33.41 -16.93
N ASP A 349 44.12 34.47 -17.61
CA ASP A 349 45.52 34.67 -17.96
C ASP A 349 46.35 34.95 -16.68
N ILE A 350 47.34 34.11 -16.42
CA ILE A 350 48.16 34.05 -15.20
C ILE A 350 49.05 35.30 -14.98
N ASN A 351 49.06 36.26 -15.91
CA ASN A 351 50.05 37.35 -15.93
C ASN A 351 49.57 38.70 -15.34
N ARG A 352 48.44 38.76 -14.64
CA ARG A 352 48.03 39.93 -13.86
C ARG A 352 47.55 39.51 -12.48
N LEU A 353 48.45 39.52 -11.48
CA LEU A 353 48.27 40.00 -10.09
C LEU A 353 49.43 39.52 -9.20
N PRO A 354 49.85 40.33 -8.19
CA PRO A 354 51.06 40.09 -7.43
C PRO A 354 50.89 38.96 -6.42
N SER A 355 51.86 38.04 -6.42
CA SER A 355 51.98 36.94 -5.48
C SER A 355 52.26 37.45 -4.06
N ILE A 356 51.28 37.34 -3.16
CA ILE A 356 51.49 37.44 -1.71
C ILE A 356 51.38 36.04 -1.13
N SER A 357 52.54 35.47 -0.82
CA SER A 357 52.71 34.16 -0.19
C SER A 357 52.22 34.20 1.26
N PRO A 358 51.40 33.25 1.73
CA PRO A 358 51.33 32.92 3.15
C PRO A 358 52.25 31.74 3.44
N HIS A 359 53.14 31.97 4.39
CA HIS A 359 54.00 30.99 5.04
C HIS A 359 53.25 29.75 5.54
N ASN A 360 53.90 28.60 5.34
CA ASN A 360 53.91 27.37 6.13
C ASN A 360 52.62 27.02 6.89
N GLU A 361 51.84 26.10 6.31
CA GLU A 361 50.91 25.28 7.09
C GLU A 361 51.30 23.80 6.99
N ASP A 362 51.32 23.18 8.16
CA ASP A 362 51.86 21.87 8.45
C ASP A 362 51.14 20.74 7.73
N LYS A 363 51.94 19.78 7.25
CA LYS A 363 51.47 18.48 6.76
C LYS A 363 50.83 17.70 7.92
N THR A 364 49.52 17.81 8.09
CA THR A 364 48.75 16.79 8.82
C THR A 364 48.38 15.68 7.85
N LYS A 365 48.83 14.48 8.20
CA LYS A 365 48.86 13.28 7.36
C LYS A 365 47.45 12.80 7.04
N ASN A 366 47.19 12.57 5.75
CA ASN A 366 46.05 11.79 5.27
C ASN A 366 46.04 10.41 5.96
N VAL A 367 45.07 10.16 6.84
CA VAL A 367 44.76 8.80 7.29
C VAL A 367 44.00 8.10 6.16
N GLY A 368 44.53 6.94 5.74
CA GLY A 368 44.32 6.35 4.43
C GLY A 368 42.86 6.02 4.05
N ARG A 369 42.57 6.20 2.76
CA ARG A 369 41.44 5.53 2.10
C ARG A 369 41.60 4.02 2.24
N LYS A 370 40.75 3.37 3.04
CA LYS A 370 40.61 1.91 3.03
C LYS A 370 40.09 1.48 1.63
N SER A 371 40.59 0.37 1.11
CA SER A 371 40.43 -0.13 -0.26
C SER A 371 38.98 -0.23 -0.76
N LYS A 372 38.75 -0.01 -2.07
CA LYS A 372 37.44 -0.10 -2.77
C LYS A 372 36.69 -1.42 -2.54
N GLU A 373 37.40 -2.49 -2.21
CA GLU A 373 36.83 -3.83 -1.95
C GLU A 373 35.96 -3.90 -0.68
N ASN A 374 36.11 -2.93 0.24
CA ASN A 374 35.40 -2.91 1.52
C ASN A 374 34.09 -2.10 1.50
N GLU A 375 33.74 -1.46 0.38
CA GLU A 375 32.54 -0.59 0.24
C GLU A 375 31.23 -1.33 0.53
N GLN A 376 31.17 -2.64 0.26
CA GLN A 376 29.96 -3.47 0.44
C GLN A 376 30.04 -4.45 1.62
N ARG A 377 31.17 -4.55 2.32
CA ARG A 377 31.34 -5.53 3.42
C ARG A 377 30.83 -4.97 4.75
N VAL A 378 29.97 -5.74 5.41
CA VAL A 378 29.31 -5.38 6.67
C VAL A 378 29.37 -6.55 7.64
N LEU A 379 29.83 -6.29 8.86
CA LEU A 379 29.87 -7.27 9.95
C LEU A 379 28.63 -7.10 10.83
N ARG A 380 27.98 -8.22 11.17
CA ARG A 380 26.71 -8.24 11.90
C ARG A 380 26.83 -9.11 13.14
N TYR A 381 26.49 -8.52 14.28
CA TYR A 381 26.59 -9.13 15.59
C TYR A 381 25.23 -9.09 16.29
N GLU A 382 24.90 -10.14 17.00
CA GLU A 382 23.73 -10.21 17.87
C GLU A 382 24.15 -9.96 19.31
N ALA A 383 23.47 -9.03 19.96
CA ALA A 383 23.76 -8.59 21.31
C ALA A 383 22.49 -8.50 22.17
N ILE A 384 22.65 -8.55 23.48
CA ILE A 384 21.60 -8.22 24.45
C ILE A 384 22.01 -6.96 25.21
N LEU A 385 21.02 -6.15 25.57
CA LEU A 385 21.21 -4.96 26.39
C LEU A 385 21.31 -5.36 27.87
N GLU A 386 22.40 -4.96 28.52
CA GLU A 386 22.56 -5.07 29.97
C GLU A 386 21.94 -3.83 30.62
N SER A 387 20.70 -3.99 31.10
CA SER A 387 19.93 -2.96 31.80
C SER A 387 19.54 -3.46 33.19
N SER A 388 19.42 -2.54 34.16
CA SER A 388 18.86 -2.83 35.49
C SER A 388 17.37 -3.17 35.45
N ASN A 389 16.69 -2.89 34.34
CA ASN A 389 15.27 -3.18 34.15
C ASN A 389 15.08 -4.60 33.59
N GLU A 390 14.34 -5.45 34.31
CA GLU A 390 14.04 -6.85 33.92
C GLU A 390 13.28 -6.97 32.58
N ASN A 391 12.54 -5.93 32.18
CA ASN A 391 11.83 -5.91 30.89
C ASN A 391 12.77 -5.65 29.69
N ASP A 392 13.92 -5.02 29.92
CA ASP A 392 14.86 -4.66 28.85
C ASP A 392 15.96 -5.73 28.65
N CYS A 393 16.24 -6.56 29.66
CA CYS A 393 17.30 -7.59 29.58
C CYS A 393 16.98 -8.74 28.62
N CYS A 394 15.70 -8.93 28.25
CA CYS A 394 15.28 -9.95 27.30
C CYS A 394 15.31 -9.48 25.83
N ARG A 395 15.62 -8.20 25.58
CA ARG A 395 15.64 -7.63 24.22
C ARG A 395 16.92 -8.01 23.48
N ARG A 396 16.76 -8.47 22.24
CA ARG A 396 17.87 -8.78 21.33
C ARG A 396 18.08 -7.64 20.35
N PHE A 397 19.34 -7.33 20.09
CA PHE A 397 19.77 -6.27 19.20
C PHE A 397 20.69 -6.84 18.11
N LEU A 398 20.64 -6.23 16.92
CA LEU A 398 21.55 -6.47 15.82
C LEU A 398 22.46 -5.25 15.67
N ILE A 399 23.74 -5.43 15.96
CA ILE A 399 24.79 -4.43 15.78
C ILE A 399 25.41 -4.65 14.40
N VAL A 400 25.49 -3.59 13.61
CA VAL A 400 25.95 -3.62 12.22
C VAL A 400 27.15 -2.68 12.08
N TYR A 401 28.33 -3.25 11.81
CA TYR A 401 29.58 -2.53 11.60
C TYR A 401 29.94 -2.52 10.12
N ARG A 402 30.19 -1.33 9.56
CA ARG A 402 30.58 -1.18 8.15
C ARG A 402 32.08 -0.91 8.02
N LEU A 403 32.79 -1.77 7.29
CA LEU A 403 34.26 -1.72 7.17
C LEU A 403 34.78 -0.56 6.33
N ALA A 404 33.98 -0.01 5.41
CA ALA A 404 34.39 1.10 4.56
C ALA A 404 34.69 2.39 5.33
N ASP A 405 33.82 2.71 6.30
CA ASP A 405 33.77 4.02 6.94
C ASP A 405 33.80 3.95 8.49
N ASP A 406 33.93 2.73 9.06
CA ASP A 406 33.92 2.45 10.51
C ASP A 406 32.65 2.91 11.26
N PHE A 407 31.52 3.03 10.55
CA PHE A 407 30.24 3.40 11.15
C PHE A 407 29.51 2.18 11.73
N ILE A 408 28.84 2.42 12.86
CA ILE A 408 28.03 1.43 13.58
C ILE A 408 26.56 1.85 13.53
N SER A 409 25.68 0.87 13.31
CA SER A 409 24.23 1.02 13.44
C SER A 409 23.68 -0.08 14.35
N VAL A 410 22.64 0.22 15.15
CA VAL A 410 22.02 -0.77 16.04
C VAL A 410 20.53 -0.88 15.77
N TYR A 411 20.03 -2.10 15.64
CA TYR A 411 18.64 -2.41 15.38
C TYR A 411 18.07 -3.31 16.48
N GLU A 412 16.83 -3.11 16.87
CA GLU A 412 16.12 -3.97 17.81
C GLU A 412 15.47 -5.13 17.03
N LYS A 413 15.78 -6.37 17.41
CA LYS A 413 15.13 -7.57 16.85
C LYS A 413 13.81 -7.82 17.59
N PRO A 414 12.69 -8.05 16.88
CA PRO A 414 11.45 -8.42 17.53
C PRO A 414 11.56 -9.80 18.19
N ILE A 415 10.76 -10.02 19.24
CA ILE A 415 10.56 -11.33 19.86
C ILE A 415 9.56 -12.11 18.98
N ASP A 416 9.91 -13.33 18.58
CA ASP A 416 9.09 -14.15 17.67
C ASP A 416 7.64 -14.29 18.18
N GLY A 417 6.66 -13.97 17.33
CA GLY A 417 5.22 -14.07 17.64
C GLY A 417 4.39 -12.81 17.35
N TYR A 418 5.03 -11.65 17.15
CA TYR A 418 4.35 -10.42 16.76
C TYR A 418 5.04 -9.78 15.55
N GLY A 419 4.24 -9.41 14.55
CA GLY A 419 4.67 -9.10 13.19
C GLY A 419 5.80 -8.07 13.02
N CYS A 420 6.63 -8.36 12.03
CA CYS A 420 7.68 -7.55 11.37
C CYS A 420 7.60 -6.03 11.54
N LEU A 421 8.33 -5.49 12.53
CA LEU A 421 8.93 -4.14 12.45
C LEU A 421 10.27 -4.14 13.22
N THR A 422 11.38 -4.35 12.51
CA THR A 422 12.74 -4.13 13.05
C THR A 422 12.93 -2.63 13.32
N ARG A 423 12.91 -2.23 14.59
CA ARG A 423 13.04 -0.81 14.97
C ARG A 423 14.51 -0.40 15.00
N LYS A 424 14.85 0.76 14.41
CA LYS A 424 16.21 1.33 14.48
C LYS A 424 16.44 1.90 15.88
N PHE A 425 17.41 1.35 16.62
CA PHE A 425 17.75 1.79 17.98
C PHE A 425 18.82 2.89 17.96
N LEU A 426 19.83 2.73 17.12
CA LEU A 426 20.89 3.73 16.92
C LEU A 426 21.12 3.95 15.42
N GLU A 427 21.09 5.21 15.00
CA GLU A 427 21.44 5.60 13.64
C GLU A 427 22.95 5.50 13.38
N ARG A 428 23.32 5.41 12.11
CA ARG A 428 24.67 5.21 11.60
C ARG A 428 25.61 6.32 12.12
N VAL A 429 26.42 6.00 13.13
CA VAL A 429 27.38 6.94 13.75
C VAL A 429 28.72 6.25 14.03
N ARG A 430 29.83 7.00 14.02
CA ARG A 430 31.14 6.53 14.52
C ARG A 430 31.19 6.76 16.03
N ILE A 431 31.36 5.68 16.79
CA ILE A 431 31.20 5.72 18.25
C ILE A 431 32.59 5.75 18.91
N PRO A 432 32.92 6.78 19.72
CA PRO A 432 34.15 6.80 20.51
C PRO A 432 34.05 5.84 21.69
N LYS A 433 35.18 5.25 22.08
CA LYS A 433 35.30 4.44 23.30
C LYS A 433 35.07 5.34 24.54
N PRO A 434 34.46 4.81 25.61
CA PRO A 434 34.14 5.58 26.80
C PRO A 434 35.37 6.19 27.47
N ASP A 435 36.54 5.54 27.37
CA ASP A 435 37.79 5.97 27.99
C ASP A 435 38.63 6.92 27.11
N SER A 436 38.08 7.42 25.99
CA SER A 436 38.83 8.28 25.07
C SER A 436 38.74 9.76 25.43
N HIS A 437 39.84 10.50 25.21
CA HIS A 437 39.93 11.92 25.50
C HIS A 437 39.06 12.73 24.50
N PRO A 438 38.30 13.75 24.93
CA PRO A 438 37.39 14.52 24.05
C PRO A 438 38.07 15.14 22.81
N ASP A 439 39.33 15.58 22.95
CA ASP A 439 40.10 16.21 21.88
C ASP A 439 40.74 15.22 20.89
N ALA A 440 40.78 13.92 21.24
CA ALA A 440 41.35 12.86 20.41
C ALA A 440 40.57 11.54 20.60
N PRO A 441 39.33 11.46 20.07
CA PRO A 441 38.48 10.30 20.28
C PRO A 441 39.04 9.05 19.60
N ILE A 442 39.14 7.96 20.36
CA ILE A 442 39.50 6.62 19.87
C ILE A 442 38.20 5.89 19.55
N TYR A 443 38.00 5.52 18.30
CA TYR A 443 36.77 4.85 17.86
C TYR A 443 36.83 3.32 18.02
N TYR A 444 35.68 2.68 18.20
CA TYR A 444 35.57 1.23 18.16
C TYR A 444 36.07 0.66 16.83
N GLN A 445 36.84 -0.41 16.90
CA GLN A 445 37.41 -1.14 15.76
C GLN A 445 36.87 -2.57 15.73
N PRO A 446 37.01 -3.30 14.60
CA PRO A 446 36.57 -4.69 14.50
C PRO A 446 37.14 -5.61 15.59
N ASN A 447 38.35 -5.35 16.08
CA ASN A 447 38.99 -6.15 17.15
C ASN A 447 38.29 -6.02 18.51
N ASP A 448 37.48 -4.99 18.71
CA ASP A 448 36.71 -4.79 19.94
C ASP A 448 35.44 -5.66 19.96
N PHE A 449 35.05 -6.25 18.83
CA PHE A 449 33.84 -7.06 18.68
C PHE A 449 34.19 -8.56 18.68
N TYR A 450 34.10 -9.19 19.86
CA TYR A 450 34.23 -10.65 20.01
C TYR A 450 33.07 -11.21 20.85
N ILE A 451 32.88 -12.53 20.81
CA ILE A 451 31.75 -13.17 21.50
C ILE A 451 31.99 -13.11 23.01
N GLY A 452 31.01 -12.56 23.73
CA GLY A 452 31.10 -12.25 25.15
C GLY A 452 31.65 -10.85 25.47
N ALA A 453 32.04 -10.04 24.47
CA ALA A 453 32.49 -8.68 24.69
C ALA A 453 31.34 -7.77 25.16
N HIS A 454 31.69 -6.81 26.02
CA HIS A 454 30.78 -5.74 26.47
C HIS A 454 31.18 -4.44 25.76
N VAL A 455 30.27 -3.90 24.96
CA VAL A 455 30.47 -2.63 24.23
C VAL A 455 29.50 -1.58 24.75
N GLU A 456 30.01 -0.38 25.03
CA GLU A 456 29.22 0.73 25.56
C GLU A 456 28.98 1.78 24.47
N PHE A 457 27.71 1.97 24.10
CA PHE A 457 27.26 2.96 23.12
C PHE A 457 26.34 3.97 23.82
N TYR A 458 26.77 5.23 23.92
CA TYR A 458 25.97 6.32 24.53
C TYR A 458 25.31 5.94 25.87
N LYS A 459 26.09 5.37 26.81
CA LYS A 459 25.66 4.88 28.14
C LYS A 459 24.78 3.62 28.14
N HIS A 460 24.58 2.97 26.99
CA HIS A 460 23.95 1.66 26.90
C HIS A 460 25.03 0.58 26.73
N ARG A 461 25.04 -0.42 27.62
CA ARG A 461 25.99 -1.53 27.59
C ARG A 461 25.37 -2.74 26.89
N PHE A 462 26.01 -3.21 25.83
CA PHE A 462 25.58 -4.36 25.06
C PHE A 462 26.57 -5.50 25.21
N LYS A 463 26.06 -6.70 25.49
CA LYS A 463 26.84 -7.92 25.50
C LYS A 463 26.66 -8.67 24.18
N ILE A 464 27.75 -8.88 23.46
CA ILE A 464 27.74 -9.65 22.20
C ILE A 464 27.58 -11.13 22.53
N ILE A 465 26.56 -11.76 21.98
CA ILE A 465 26.23 -13.17 22.24
C ILE A 465 26.53 -14.04 21.04
N ASN A 466 26.30 -13.52 19.83
CA ASN A 466 26.44 -14.28 18.60
C ASN A 466 26.85 -13.36 17.44
N ALA A 467 27.28 -13.94 16.32
CA ALA A 467 27.62 -13.22 15.11
C ALA A 467 27.15 -13.96 13.86
N ASP A 468 26.97 -13.23 12.76
CA ASP A 468 26.62 -13.83 11.48
C ASP A 468 27.75 -14.73 10.97
N ARG A 469 27.39 -15.79 10.23
CA ARG A 469 28.35 -16.72 9.60
C ARG A 469 29.38 -16.01 8.71
N PHE A 470 29.00 -14.87 8.11
CA PHE A 470 29.91 -14.04 7.33
C PHE A 470 31.05 -13.46 8.17
N VAL A 471 30.76 -13.05 9.41
CA VAL A 471 31.77 -12.49 10.33
C VAL A 471 32.81 -13.54 10.68
N SER A 472 32.39 -14.76 11.01
CA SER A 472 33.31 -15.86 11.30
C SER A 472 34.27 -16.13 10.14
N LYS A 473 33.75 -16.21 8.90
CA LYS A 473 34.58 -16.39 7.71
C LYS A 473 35.53 -15.21 7.49
N PHE A 474 35.05 -13.99 7.66
CA PHE A 474 35.86 -12.79 7.49
C PHE A 474 37.04 -12.72 8.47
N ILE A 475 36.83 -13.13 9.73
CA ILE A 475 37.88 -13.20 10.75
C ILE A 475 38.87 -14.32 10.43
N GLU A 476 38.41 -15.46 9.94
CA GLU A 476 39.27 -16.57 9.49
C GLU A 476 40.13 -16.22 8.27
N GLU A 477 39.61 -15.43 7.34
CA GLU A 477 40.34 -14.94 6.16
C GLU A 477 41.38 -13.86 6.51
N ASN A 478 41.13 -13.07 7.56
CA ASN A 478 41.97 -11.92 7.93
C ASN A 478 42.64 -12.09 9.30
N GLN A 479 43.12 -13.30 9.62
CA GLN A 479 43.67 -13.65 10.94
C GLN A 479 44.82 -12.74 11.39
N GLU A 480 45.60 -12.18 10.46
CA GLU A 480 46.71 -11.27 10.78
C GLU A 480 46.25 -9.90 11.33
N GLN A 481 45.00 -9.50 11.07
CA GLN A 481 44.45 -8.22 11.52
C GLN A 481 43.79 -8.30 12.90
N PHE A 482 43.44 -9.51 13.35
CA PHE A 482 42.71 -9.75 14.60
C PHE A 482 43.63 -10.34 15.68
N SER A 483 43.42 -9.93 16.94
CA SER A 483 44.14 -10.50 18.07
C SER A 483 43.73 -11.97 18.29
N GLN A 484 44.67 -12.81 18.74
CA GLN A 484 44.42 -14.26 18.96
C GLN A 484 43.21 -14.54 19.86
N HIS A 485 43.01 -13.75 20.91
CA HIS A 485 41.86 -13.85 21.80
C HIS A 485 40.50 -13.70 21.08
N VAL A 486 40.42 -12.83 20.07
CA VAL A 486 39.21 -12.63 19.27
C VAL A 486 38.92 -13.90 18.47
N ILE A 487 39.93 -14.44 17.79
CA ILE A 487 39.82 -15.64 16.95
C ILE A 487 39.37 -16.84 17.80
N ASP A 488 39.97 -17.02 18.98
CA ASP A 488 39.64 -18.12 19.90
C ASP A 488 38.21 -18.02 20.45
N SER A 489 37.72 -16.81 20.70
CA SER A 489 36.34 -16.58 21.13
C SER A 489 35.34 -17.07 20.07
N PHE A 490 35.57 -16.76 18.79
CA PHE A 490 34.72 -17.24 17.69
C PHE A 490 34.81 -18.76 17.49
N ARG A 491 36.00 -19.36 17.56
CA ARG A 491 36.20 -20.82 17.44
C ARG A 491 35.46 -21.59 18.54
N LYS A 492 35.57 -21.14 19.80
CA LYS A 492 34.85 -21.74 20.93
C LYS A 492 33.34 -21.68 20.76
N HIS A 493 32.82 -20.56 20.25
CA HIS A 493 31.39 -20.41 20.00
C HIS A 493 30.89 -21.35 18.89
N VAL A 494 31.61 -21.47 17.77
CA VAL A 494 31.25 -22.39 16.68
C VAL A 494 31.15 -23.83 17.21
N CYS A 495 32.17 -24.32 17.94
CA CYS A 495 32.12 -25.66 18.55
C CYS A 495 30.92 -25.84 19.50
N SER A 496 30.59 -24.83 20.31
CA SER A 496 29.47 -24.89 21.26
C SER A 496 28.08 -24.88 20.58
N THR A 497 27.96 -24.32 19.38
CA THR A 497 26.71 -24.28 18.62
C THR A 497 26.49 -25.55 17.81
N GLU A 498 27.56 -26.21 17.35
CA GLU A 498 27.49 -27.50 16.66
C GLU A 498 27.08 -28.62 17.62
N SER A 499 27.60 -28.63 18.85
CA SER A 499 27.20 -29.60 19.88
C SER A 499 25.73 -29.47 20.33
N LYS A 500 25.11 -28.30 20.15
CA LYS A 500 23.68 -28.05 20.47
C LYS A 500 22.73 -28.41 19.32
N LYS A 501 23.24 -28.70 18.12
CA LYS A 501 22.44 -29.11 16.95
C LYS A 501 22.43 -30.63 16.73
N SER A 502 23.35 -31.36 17.36
CA SER A 502 23.48 -32.82 17.30
C SER A 502 22.77 -33.56 18.43
N ASN A 503 22.18 -32.83 19.39
CA ASN A 503 21.22 -33.31 20.37
C ASN A 503 19.85 -32.71 20.03
#